data_AF-X0B4J7-F1
#
_entry.id   AF-X0B4J7-F1
#
_cell.length_a   1.000
_cell.length_b   1.000
_cell.length_c   1.000
_cell.angle_alpha   90.00
_cell.angle_beta   90.00
_cell.angle_gamma   90.00
#
_symmetry.space_group_name_H-M   'P 1'
#
loop_
_entity.id
_entity.type
_entity.pdbx_description
1 polymer ?
#
loop_
_entity_poly.entity_id
_entity_poly.type
_entity_poly.pdbx_seq_one_letter_code
_entity_poly.pdbx_strand_id
1 'polypeptide(L)'
;MIDEMCKRYFQQMAETPFGHILQWRLYLFAASKTNRTEHQARWSLDKETINCRGTELHMEHVSQLIVSEFRQAHSLLYEELLFGMEDIAPIEAWRLHDDLDLDDYGASWLTDERNREILAGTHDALLRQIEGRADLRQVLVRPDQNGGVRLCPKAIAVYEAHVQEFLKRILTPISVPSGRPLRSPELLSKSSTHVTDPPW
;
A
#
# COMPACT_ATOMS: atom_id res chain seq x y z
N MET A 1 15.88 -11.06 51.88
CA MET A 1 16.07 -9.89 51.00
C MET A 1 16.37 -10.31 49.55
N ILE A 2 17.46 -11.02 49.26
CA ILE A 2 17.78 -11.47 47.87
C ILE A 2 16.72 -12.42 47.31
N ASP A 3 16.27 -13.41 48.09
CA ASP A 3 15.26 -14.39 47.66
C ASP A 3 13.93 -13.74 47.26
N GLU A 4 13.56 -12.66 47.94
CA GLU A 4 12.33 -11.91 47.71
C GLU A 4 12.43 -11.00 46.49
N MET A 5 13.62 -10.44 46.24
CA MET A 5 13.94 -9.72 45.00
C MET A 5 13.93 -10.66 43.80
N CYS A 6 14.54 -11.85 43.91
CA CYS A 6 14.50 -12.88 42.87
C CYS A 6 13.05 -13.30 42.57
N LYS A 7 12.24 -13.57 43.60
CA LYS A 7 10.82 -13.93 43.43
C LYS A 7 10.03 -12.85 42.71
N ARG A 8 10.25 -11.56 43.01
CA ARG A 8 9.62 -10.46 42.26
C ARG A 8 10.15 -10.32 40.84
N TYR A 9 11.44 -10.58 40.63
CA TYR A 9 12.07 -10.43 39.32
C TYR A 9 11.71 -11.55 38.33
N PHE A 10 11.50 -12.78 38.82
CA PHE A 10 11.12 -13.95 38.01
C PHE A 10 9.60 -14.15 37.87
N GLN A 11 8.80 -13.17 38.27
CA GLN A 11 7.35 -13.20 38.07
C GLN A 11 7.00 -12.92 36.61
N GLN A 12 6.17 -13.79 36.04
CA GLN A 12 5.70 -13.69 34.66
C GLN A 12 4.95 -12.38 34.36
N MET A 13 4.26 -11.79 35.33
CA MET A 13 3.52 -10.54 35.16
C MET A 13 4.34 -9.31 35.57
N ALA A 14 5.59 -9.49 35.99
CA ALA A 14 6.44 -8.37 36.35
C ALA A 14 7.03 -7.71 35.10
N GLU A 15 7.11 -6.39 35.09
CA GLU A 15 7.76 -5.60 34.02
C GLU A 15 9.30 -5.68 34.12
N THR A 16 9.84 -6.89 34.23
CA THR A 16 11.28 -7.18 34.26
C THR A 16 11.69 -7.90 32.98
N PRO A 17 12.97 -7.89 32.59
CA PRO A 17 13.46 -8.67 31.45
C PRO A 17 13.03 -10.15 31.51
N PHE A 18 13.06 -10.77 32.70
CA PHE A 18 12.62 -12.16 32.87
C PHE A 18 11.10 -12.33 32.80
N GLY A 19 10.32 -11.38 33.33
CA GLY A 19 8.86 -11.39 33.16
C GLY A 19 8.46 -11.31 31.68
N HIS A 20 9.10 -10.43 30.91
CA HIS A 20 8.92 -10.37 29.45
C HIS A 20 9.29 -11.70 28.80
N ILE A 21 10.47 -12.28 29.07
CA ILE A 21 10.88 -13.59 28.51
C ILE A 21 9.84 -14.69 28.79
N LEU A 22 9.28 -14.73 29.99
CA LEU A 22 8.26 -15.71 30.37
C LEU A 22 6.92 -15.47 29.66
N GLN A 23 6.52 -14.21 29.46
CA GLN A 23 5.34 -13.87 28.65
C GLN A 23 5.52 -14.26 27.18
N TRP A 24 6.68 -13.95 26.60
CA TRP A 24 7.04 -14.35 25.23
C TRP A 24 6.99 -15.88 25.08
N ARG A 25 7.52 -16.63 26.05
CA ARG A 25 7.46 -18.10 26.04
C ARG A 25 6.01 -18.62 26.02
N LEU A 26 5.12 -18.04 26.82
CA LEU A 26 3.71 -18.47 26.86
C LEU A 26 2.94 -18.07 25.62
N TYR A 27 3.21 -16.88 25.08
CA TYR A 27 2.67 -16.44 23.81
C TYR A 27 3.09 -17.37 22.67
N LEU A 28 4.38 -17.71 22.57
CA LEU A 28 4.91 -18.65 21.59
C LEU A 28 4.34 -20.06 21.76
N PHE A 29 4.18 -20.51 23.00
CA PHE A 29 3.59 -21.82 23.29
C PHE A 29 2.10 -21.86 22.92
N ALA A 30 1.34 -20.82 23.24
CA ALA A 30 -0.05 -20.69 22.84
C ALA A 30 -0.18 -20.65 21.31
N ALA A 31 0.59 -19.80 20.64
CA ALA A 31 0.66 -19.71 19.17
C ALA A 31 1.04 -21.05 18.53
N SER A 32 1.96 -21.82 19.14
CA SER A 32 2.35 -23.14 18.64
C SER A 32 1.24 -24.19 18.75
N LYS A 33 0.34 -24.04 19.74
CA LYS A 33 -0.79 -24.94 19.95
C LYS A 33 -2.01 -24.58 19.11
N THR A 34 -2.20 -23.30 18.79
CA THR A 34 -3.31 -22.83 17.95
C THR A 34 -3.00 -22.85 16.45
N ASN A 35 -1.73 -22.77 16.03
CA ASN A 35 -1.35 -22.74 14.62
C ASN A 35 -0.85 -24.09 14.07
N ARG A 36 -1.72 -25.10 14.12
CA ARG A 36 -1.70 -26.15 13.09
C ARG A 36 -2.50 -25.66 11.88
N THR A 37 -2.14 -24.48 11.35
CA THR A 37 -2.82 -23.88 10.21
C THR A 37 -2.25 -24.46 8.93
N GLU A 38 -3.06 -25.20 8.19
CA GLU A 38 -2.75 -25.79 6.86
C GLU A 38 -2.33 -24.76 5.80
N HIS A 39 -2.28 -23.46 6.15
CA HIS A 39 -2.14 -22.34 5.22
C HIS A 39 -1.03 -21.35 5.62
N GLN A 40 -0.07 -21.75 6.47
CA GLN A 40 1.08 -20.89 6.78
C GLN A 40 2.04 -20.79 5.60
N ALA A 41 2.46 -19.54 5.32
CA ALA A 41 3.55 -19.26 4.41
C ALA A 41 4.88 -19.71 5.03
N ARG A 42 5.69 -20.46 4.29
CA ARG A 42 6.98 -21.01 4.72
C ARG A 42 8.11 -20.32 3.99
N TRP A 43 9.08 -19.79 4.72
CA TRP A 43 10.26 -19.22 4.10
C TRP A 43 11.31 -20.30 3.83
N SER A 44 12.01 -20.14 2.71
CA SER A 44 13.29 -20.80 2.49
C SER A 44 14.32 -20.29 3.50
N LEU A 45 15.37 -21.09 3.74
CA LEU A 45 16.44 -20.76 4.70
C LEU A 45 17.24 -19.52 4.30
N ASP A 46 17.42 -19.32 2.99
CA ASP A 46 18.06 -18.13 2.39
C ASP A 46 17.17 -16.87 2.47
N LYS A 47 15.89 -17.02 2.84
CA LYS A 47 14.87 -15.96 2.88
C LYS A 47 14.56 -15.32 1.52
N GLU A 48 14.93 -15.97 0.43
CA GLU A 48 14.66 -15.48 -0.93
C GLU A 48 13.31 -15.96 -1.46
N THR A 49 12.76 -17.05 -0.91
CA THR A 49 11.50 -17.66 -1.37
C THR A 49 10.51 -17.83 -0.23
N ILE A 50 9.24 -17.54 -0.51
CA ILE A 50 8.12 -17.87 0.38
C ILE A 50 7.19 -18.86 -0.33
N ASN A 51 6.96 -20.02 0.28
CA ASN A 51 5.97 -20.99 -0.18
C ASN A 51 4.65 -20.75 0.55
N CYS A 52 3.63 -20.32 -0.18
CA CYS A 52 2.28 -20.16 0.35
C CYS A 52 1.33 -21.06 -0.42
N ARG A 53 0.69 -22.02 0.27
CA ARG A 53 -0.30 -22.94 -0.31
C ARG A 53 0.23 -23.69 -1.56
N GLY A 54 1.51 -24.05 -1.58
CA GLY A 54 2.14 -24.75 -2.70
C GLY A 54 2.56 -23.84 -3.86
N THR A 55 2.33 -22.53 -3.75
CA THR A 55 2.89 -21.54 -4.68
C THR A 55 4.18 -20.98 -4.09
N GLU A 56 5.28 -21.13 -4.83
CA GLU A 56 6.57 -20.54 -4.49
C GLU A 56 6.68 -19.14 -5.08
N LEU A 57 6.96 -18.17 -4.21
CA LEU A 57 7.10 -16.77 -4.54
C LEU A 57 8.52 -16.34 -4.19
N HIS A 58 9.32 -16.09 -5.22
CA HIS A 58 10.64 -15.51 -5.05
C HIS A 58 10.52 -14.00 -4.77
N MET A 59 11.28 -13.48 -3.82
CA MET A 59 11.25 -12.05 -3.47
C MET A 59 11.71 -11.17 -4.63
N GLU A 60 12.54 -11.69 -5.54
CA GLU A 60 12.86 -10.99 -6.78
C GLU A 60 11.61 -10.78 -7.65
N HIS A 61 10.72 -11.77 -7.74
CA HIS A 61 9.50 -11.67 -8.54
C HIS A 61 8.52 -10.69 -7.90
N VAL A 62 8.45 -10.64 -6.57
CA VAL A 62 7.66 -9.64 -5.84
C VAL A 62 8.19 -8.23 -6.11
N SER A 63 9.52 -8.05 -6.06
CA SER A 63 10.17 -6.77 -6.35
C SER A 63 9.95 -6.34 -7.81
N GLN A 64 10.10 -7.26 -8.74
CA GLN A 64 9.83 -7.04 -10.17
C GLN A 64 8.36 -6.70 -10.43
N LEU A 65 7.43 -7.36 -9.75
CA LEU A 65 6.00 -7.04 -9.81
C LEU A 65 5.76 -5.61 -9.31
N ILE A 66 6.27 -5.24 -8.14
CA ILE A 66 6.11 -3.87 -7.61
C ILE A 66 6.62 -2.82 -8.61
N VAL A 67 7.81 -3.06 -9.18
CA VAL A 67 8.41 -2.14 -10.17
C VAL A 67 7.59 -2.10 -11.45
N SER A 68 7.06 -3.23 -11.92
CA SER A 68 6.26 -3.27 -13.15
C SER A 68 4.91 -2.58 -12.96
N GLU A 69 4.22 -2.82 -11.85
CA GLU A 69 2.97 -2.18 -11.48
C GLU A 69 3.16 -0.67 -11.30
N PHE A 70 4.25 -0.24 -10.64
CA PHE A 70 4.59 1.17 -10.50
C PHE A 70 4.82 1.83 -11.87
N ARG A 71 5.59 1.21 -12.76
CA ARG A 71 5.85 1.76 -14.10
C ARG A 71 4.57 1.90 -14.92
N GLN A 72 3.68 0.92 -14.85
CA GLN A 72 2.39 0.96 -15.54
C GLN A 72 1.48 2.06 -14.95
N ALA A 73 1.39 2.15 -13.62
CA ALA A 73 0.63 3.21 -12.96
C ALA A 73 1.19 4.60 -13.32
N HIS A 74 2.51 4.74 -13.39
CA HIS A 74 3.16 5.99 -13.80
C HIS A 74 2.82 6.37 -15.25
N SER A 75 2.94 5.45 -16.20
CA SER A 75 2.55 5.70 -17.61
C SER A 75 1.06 6.08 -17.70
N LEU A 76 0.16 5.33 -17.06
CA LEU A 76 -1.28 5.66 -17.03
C LEU A 76 -1.54 7.05 -16.46
N LEU A 77 -0.89 7.41 -15.35
CA LEU A 77 -1.07 8.72 -14.75
C LEU A 77 -0.64 9.84 -15.71
N TYR A 78 0.58 9.78 -16.23
CA TYR A 78 1.13 10.89 -17.01
C TYR A 78 0.59 10.94 -18.44
N GLU A 79 0.47 9.79 -19.11
CA GLU A 79 0.10 9.73 -20.53
C GLU A 79 -1.42 9.84 -20.71
N GLU A 80 -2.20 9.13 -19.89
CA GLU A 80 -3.65 9.02 -20.05
C GLU A 80 -4.42 9.99 -19.15
N LEU A 81 -4.13 10.02 -17.84
CA LEU A 81 -4.92 10.81 -16.88
C LEU A 81 -4.56 12.30 -16.89
N LEU A 82 -3.28 12.60 -17.02
CA LEU A 82 -2.78 13.98 -17.15
C LEU A 82 -2.63 14.40 -18.62
N PHE A 83 -3.06 13.58 -19.57
CA PHE A 83 -2.97 13.85 -21.01
C PHE A 83 -1.56 14.30 -21.48
N GLY A 84 -0.49 13.77 -20.89
CA GLY A 84 0.88 14.16 -21.20
C GLY A 84 1.22 15.61 -20.83
N MET A 85 0.57 16.19 -19.82
CA MET A 85 0.89 17.53 -19.32
C MET A 85 2.30 17.59 -18.74
N GLU A 86 3.08 18.56 -19.21
CA GLU A 86 4.42 18.88 -18.69
C GLU A 86 4.39 20.02 -17.66
N ASP A 87 3.34 20.86 -17.70
CA ASP A 87 3.27 22.13 -16.95
C ASP A 87 2.69 22.02 -15.54
N ILE A 88 2.35 20.81 -15.06
CA ILE A 88 1.91 20.62 -13.67
C ILE A 88 3.14 20.50 -12.79
N ALA A 89 3.37 21.51 -11.95
CA ALA A 89 4.37 21.43 -10.90
C ALA A 89 4.05 20.23 -9.99
N PRO A 90 4.98 19.28 -9.79
CA PRO A 90 4.78 18.19 -8.86
C PRO A 90 4.47 18.72 -7.46
N ILE A 91 3.38 18.25 -6.87
CA ILE A 91 3.09 18.53 -5.47
C ILE A 91 3.92 17.58 -4.63
N GLU A 92 4.81 18.13 -3.82
CA GLU A 92 5.58 17.33 -2.87
C GLU A 92 4.66 16.92 -1.72
N ALA A 93 4.42 15.60 -1.57
CA ALA A 93 3.49 15.07 -0.57
C ALA A 93 3.79 15.52 0.86
N TRP A 94 5.07 15.72 1.21
CA TRP A 94 5.50 16.16 2.55
C TRP A 94 5.13 17.62 2.87
N ARG A 95 4.77 18.42 1.87
CA ARG A 95 4.30 19.81 2.05
C ARG A 95 2.80 19.89 2.29
N LEU A 96 2.06 18.84 1.96
CA LEU A 96 0.62 18.80 2.19
C LEU A 96 0.35 18.62 3.69
N HIS A 97 -0.52 19.47 4.21
CA HIS A 97 -1.14 19.29 5.50
C HIS A 97 -2.29 18.30 5.33
N ASP A 98 -2.06 17.07 5.78
CA ASP A 98 -3.07 16.01 5.86
C ASP A 98 -3.16 15.55 7.32
N ASP A 99 -4.31 15.79 7.96
CA ASP A 99 -4.55 15.42 9.34
C ASP A 99 -5.40 14.15 9.38
N LEU A 100 -4.74 13.01 9.58
CA LEU A 100 -5.38 11.70 9.62
C LEU A 100 -6.18 11.48 10.91
N ASP A 101 -6.01 12.32 11.92
CA ASP A 101 -6.75 12.25 13.19
C ASP A 101 -8.04 13.08 13.14
N LEU A 102 -8.26 13.85 12.07
CA LEU A 102 -9.46 14.65 11.86
C LEU A 102 -10.62 13.76 11.39
N ASP A 103 -11.51 13.39 12.32
CA ASP A 103 -12.68 12.53 12.07
C ASP A 103 -13.94 13.34 11.65
N ASP A 104 -13.75 14.59 11.25
CA ASP A 104 -14.85 15.46 10.82
C ASP A 104 -15.41 14.98 9.46
N TYR A 105 -16.73 14.85 9.40
CA TYR A 105 -17.40 14.45 8.16
C TYR A 105 -17.13 15.46 7.04
N GLY A 106 -16.54 14.99 5.94
CA GLY A 106 -16.19 15.81 4.78
C GLY A 106 -14.83 16.49 4.87
N ALA A 107 -14.05 16.22 5.92
CA ALA A 107 -12.65 16.61 6.00
C ALA A 107 -11.85 16.04 4.81
N SER A 108 -11.12 16.91 4.11
CA SER A 108 -10.22 16.54 3.04
C SER A 108 -9.05 17.50 3.01
N TRP A 109 -7.84 16.95 2.81
CA TRP A 109 -6.64 17.76 2.53
C TRP A 109 -6.81 18.69 1.31
N LEU A 110 -7.71 18.35 0.38
CA LEU A 110 -8.04 19.18 -0.78
C LEU A 110 -8.70 20.51 -0.39
N THR A 111 -9.39 20.54 0.75
CA THR A 111 -10.16 21.70 1.24
C THR A 111 -9.51 22.39 2.44
N ASP A 112 -8.35 21.91 2.91
CA ASP A 112 -7.61 22.53 4.00
C ASP A 112 -7.00 23.87 3.53
N GLU A 113 -7.33 24.96 4.20
CA GLU A 113 -6.84 26.31 3.86
C GLU A 113 -5.31 26.40 3.86
N ARG A 114 -4.62 25.59 4.68
CA ARG A 114 -3.15 25.53 4.73
C ARG A 114 -2.54 24.99 3.43
N ASN A 115 -3.30 24.21 2.66
CA ASN A 115 -2.86 23.67 1.38
C ASN A 115 -3.18 24.59 0.20
N ARG A 116 -3.89 25.71 0.41
CA ARG A 116 -4.40 26.57 -0.66
C ARG A 116 -3.31 27.08 -1.60
N GLU A 117 -2.16 27.49 -1.07
CA GLU A 117 -1.04 27.98 -1.89
C GLU A 117 -0.39 26.84 -2.70
N ILE A 118 -0.32 25.64 -2.13
CA ILE A 118 0.27 24.46 -2.77
C ILE A 118 -0.64 23.94 -3.90
N LEU A 119 -1.95 24.02 -3.70
CA LEU A 119 -2.97 23.57 -4.66
C LEU A 119 -3.39 24.69 -5.63
N ALA A 120 -2.77 25.86 -5.58
CA ALA A 120 -3.11 26.97 -6.46
C ALA A 120 -2.92 26.57 -7.93
N GLY A 121 -4.00 26.68 -8.71
CA GLY A 121 -3.98 26.38 -10.14
C GLY A 121 -3.98 24.88 -10.50
N THR A 122 -4.29 23.97 -9.56
CA THR A 122 -4.45 22.54 -9.88
C THR A 122 -5.91 22.16 -10.15
N HIS A 123 -6.86 22.88 -9.56
CA HIS A 123 -8.30 22.57 -9.59
C HIS A 123 -8.87 22.45 -11.01
N ASP A 124 -8.46 23.32 -11.93
CA ASP A 124 -8.95 23.41 -13.31
C ASP A 124 -7.90 22.98 -14.35
N ALA A 125 -6.76 22.44 -13.91
CA ALA A 125 -5.61 22.17 -14.77
C ALA A 125 -5.95 21.23 -15.94
N LEU A 126 -6.69 20.15 -15.66
CA LEU A 126 -7.14 19.20 -16.69
C LEU A 126 -8.13 19.85 -17.67
N LEU A 127 -9.04 20.70 -17.17
CA LEU A 127 -9.99 21.40 -18.04
C LEU A 127 -9.26 22.37 -18.98
N ARG A 128 -8.30 23.15 -18.46
CA ARG A 128 -7.45 24.01 -19.27
C ARG A 128 -6.68 23.23 -20.33
N GLN A 129 -6.19 22.04 -19.99
CA GLN A 129 -5.51 21.17 -20.95
C GLN A 129 -6.46 20.67 -22.05
N ILE A 130 -7.65 20.23 -21.66
CA ILE A 130 -8.68 19.80 -22.63
C ILE A 130 -9.05 20.95 -23.55
N GLU A 131 -9.22 22.17 -23.04
CA GLU A 131 -9.58 23.35 -23.84
C GLU A 131 -8.44 23.85 -24.75
N GLY A 132 -7.19 23.77 -24.29
CA GLY A 132 -6.02 24.21 -25.04
C GLY A 132 -5.68 23.30 -26.23
N ARG A 133 -6.06 22.03 -26.17
CA ARG A 133 -5.70 21.00 -27.15
C ARG A 133 -6.83 20.65 -28.10
N ALA A 134 -6.60 20.85 -29.40
CA ALA A 134 -7.63 20.63 -30.43
C ALA A 134 -8.09 19.17 -30.52
N ASP A 135 -7.17 18.22 -30.37
CA ASP A 135 -7.44 16.78 -30.33
C ASP A 135 -8.30 16.39 -29.12
N LEU A 136 -7.94 16.86 -27.92
CA LEU A 136 -8.72 16.60 -26.71
C LEU A 136 -10.12 17.22 -26.78
N ARG A 137 -10.25 18.47 -27.27
CA ARG A 137 -11.57 19.08 -27.49
C ARG A 137 -12.44 18.25 -28.44
N GLN A 138 -11.89 17.79 -29.55
CA GLN A 138 -12.66 16.99 -30.52
C GLN A 138 -13.15 15.66 -29.92
N VAL A 139 -12.43 15.09 -28.96
CA VAL A 139 -12.83 13.83 -28.31
C VAL A 139 -13.77 14.09 -27.13
N LEU A 140 -13.41 14.99 -26.23
CA LEU A 140 -14.05 15.17 -24.93
C LEU A 140 -15.17 16.20 -24.94
N VAL A 141 -15.23 17.12 -25.90
CA VAL A 141 -16.15 18.26 -25.86
C VAL A 141 -17.24 18.13 -26.92
N ARG A 142 -18.50 18.36 -26.55
CA ARG A 142 -19.67 18.32 -27.44
C ARG A 142 -20.54 19.56 -27.24
N PRO A 143 -21.18 20.06 -28.30
CA PRO A 143 -22.21 21.09 -28.15
C PRO A 143 -23.37 20.52 -27.33
N ASP A 144 -23.88 21.32 -26.42
CA ASP A 144 -25.07 21.01 -25.65
C ASP A 144 -26.34 21.50 -26.38
N GLN A 145 -27.48 20.92 -26.04
CA GLN A 145 -28.77 21.26 -26.66
C GLN A 145 -29.20 22.71 -26.40
N ASN A 146 -28.70 23.30 -25.31
CA ASN A 146 -28.99 24.67 -24.91
C ASN A 146 -27.99 25.71 -25.45
N GLY A 147 -27.15 25.34 -26.43
CA GLY A 147 -26.09 26.21 -26.96
C GLY A 147 -24.86 26.32 -26.06
N GLY A 148 -24.83 25.57 -24.96
CA GLY A 148 -23.66 25.40 -24.09
C GLY A 148 -22.69 24.35 -24.60
N VAL A 149 -21.72 24.01 -23.76
CA VAL A 149 -20.70 23.00 -24.03
C VAL A 149 -20.76 21.95 -22.93
N ARG A 150 -20.71 20.67 -23.30
CA ARG A 150 -20.71 19.54 -22.36
C ARG A 150 -19.62 18.53 -22.67
N LEU A 151 -19.20 17.80 -21.64
CA LEU A 151 -18.29 16.67 -21.83
C LEU A 151 -19.01 15.49 -22.50
N CYS A 152 -18.31 14.80 -23.39
CA CYS A 152 -18.79 13.62 -24.09
C CYS A 152 -18.88 12.44 -23.11
N PRO A 153 -20.08 11.89 -22.84
CA PRO A 153 -20.23 10.82 -21.86
C PRO A 153 -19.38 9.57 -22.18
N LYS A 154 -19.23 9.25 -23.47
CA LYS A 154 -18.42 8.10 -23.91
C LYS A 154 -16.94 8.31 -23.63
N ALA A 155 -16.42 9.51 -23.89
CA ALA A 155 -15.02 9.82 -23.62
C ALA A 155 -14.73 9.87 -22.11
N ILE A 156 -15.67 10.39 -21.32
CA ILE A 156 -15.57 10.37 -19.86
C ILE A 156 -15.59 8.95 -19.31
N ALA A 157 -16.41 8.05 -19.85
CA ALA A 157 -16.39 6.65 -19.45
C ALA A 157 -15.05 5.95 -19.72
N VAL A 158 -14.39 6.29 -20.83
CA VAL A 158 -13.03 5.78 -21.14
C VAL A 158 -12.00 6.36 -20.16
N TYR A 159 -12.06 7.66 -19.90
CA TYR A 159 -11.20 8.30 -18.90
C TYR A 159 -11.39 7.68 -17.51
N GLU A 160 -12.63 7.45 -17.08
CA GLU A 160 -12.94 6.78 -15.82
C GLU A 160 -12.40 5.35 -15.77
N ALA A 161 -12.46 4.60 -16.88
CA ALA A 161 -11.85 3.28 -16.96
C ALA A 161 -10.32 3.34 -16.75
N HIS A 162 -9.63 4.34 -17.30
CA HIS A 162 -8.20 4.55 -17.02
C HIS A 162 -7.94 4.91 -15.55
N VAL A 163 -8.81 5.70 -14.91
CA VAL A 163 -8.72 5.99 -13.47
C VAL A 163 -8.82 4.71 -12.65
N GLN A 164 -9.80 3.85 -12.96
CA GLN A 164 -9.98 2.58 -12.24
C GLN A 164 -8.77 1.65 -12.43
N GLU A 165 -8.22 1.55 -13.64
CA GLU A 165 -7.02 0.76 -13.87
C GLU A 165 -5.82 1.34 -13.12
N PHE A 166 -5.61 2.66 -13.14
CA PHE A 166 -4.57 3.31 -12.35
C PHE A 166 -4.68 3.00 -10.85
N LEU A 167 -5.87 3.13 -10.27
CA LEU A 167 -6.13 2.85 -8.85
C LEU A 167 -5.86 1.38 -8.50
N LYS A 168 -6.23 0.46 -9.40
CA LYS A 168 -5.93 -0.97 -9.22
C LYS A 168 -4.43 -1.24 -9.25
N ARG A 169 -3.68 -0.59 -10.15
CA ARG A 169 -2.23 -0.75 -10.31
C ARG A 169 -1.45 -0.18 -9.13
N ILE A 170 -1.87 0.97 -8.59
CA ILE A 170 -1.18 1.62 -7.47
C ILE A 170 -1.42 0.90 -6.12
N LEU A 171 -2.46 0.07 -6.02
CA LEU A 171 -2.75 -0.69 -4.80
C LEU A 171 -1.60 -1.63 -4.42
N THR A 172 -0.99 -2.30 -5.39
CA THR A 172 0.15 -3.21 -5.17
C THR A 172 1.37 -2.48 -4.56
N PRO A 173 1.91 -1.41 -5.17
CA PRO A 173 3.04 -0.67 -4.62
C PRO A 173 2.69 0.11 -3.33
N ILE A 174 1.42 0.41 -3.05
CA ILE A 174 1.04 0.94 -1.74
C ILE A 174 1.02 -0.17 -0.69
N SER A 175 0.38 -1.31 -0.98
CA SER A 175 0.04 -2.31 0.05
C SER A 175 1.17 -3.29 0.34
N VAL A 176 1.97 -3.65 -0.67
CA VAL A 176 3.02 -4.68 -0.53
C VAL A 176 4.25 -4.15 0.20
N PRO A 177 4.81 -2.97 -0.13
CA PRO A 177 5.94 -2.37 0.59
C PRO A 177 5.52 -1.76 1.94
N SER A 178 4.33 -1.14 2.01
CA SER A 178 3.79 -0.59 3.27
C SER A 178 3.22 -1.64 4.19
N GLY A 179 3.40 -2.92 3.85
CA GLY A 179 3.29 -4.01 4.80
C GLY A 179 4.20 -3.70 5.98
N ARG A 180 3.60 -3.15 7.05
CA ARG A 180 4.13 -3.24 8.42
C ARG A 180 4.82 -4.60 8.52
N PRO A 181 6.05 -4.71 9.07
CA PRO A 181 6.75 -5.97 9.15
C PRO A 181 5.74 -7.01 9.60
N LEU A 182 5.45 -7.91 8.67
CA LEU A 182 4.62 -9.09 8.78
C LEU A 182 4.20 -9.30 10.23
N ARG A 183 2.93 -8.98 10.56
CA ARG A 183 2.43 -9.10 11.95
C ARG A 183 2.91 -10.47 12.47
N SER A 184 3.33 -10.50 13.73
CA SER A 184 3.94 -11.62 14.46
C SER A 184 3.61 -13.07 14.02
N PRO A 185 2.40 -13.45 13.54
CA PRO A 185 2.17 -14.80 13.01
C PRO A 185 3.09 -15.25 11.85
N GLU A 186 3.60 -14.33 11.04
CA GLU A 186 4.43 -14.61 9.86
C GLU A 186 5.94 -14.68 10.19
N LEU A 187 6.35 -14.00 11.27
CA LEU A 187 7.67 -14.14 11.91
C LEU A 187 7.87 -15.51 12.60
N LEU A 188 6.78 -16.27 12.77
CA LEU A 188 6.78 -17.65 13.29
C LEU A 188 6.70 -18.71 12.19
N SER A 189 6.99 -18.32 10.95
CA SER A 189 7.18 -19.25 9.84
C SER A 189 8.40 -20.14 10.13
N LYS A 190 8.18 -21.45 10.12
CA LYS A 190 9.25 -22.43 10.32
C LYS A 190 10.17 -22.42 9.09
N SER A 191 11.46 -22.17 9.29
CA SER A 191 12.48 -22.48 8.29
C SER A 191 12.51 -24.00 8.11
N SER A 192 12.13 -24.49 6.93
CA SER A 192 12.18 -25.92 6.63
C SER A 192 13.62 -26.31 6.34
N THR A 193 14.31 -26.91 7.30
CA THR A 193 15.54 -27.67 7.03
C THR A 193 15.13 -28.97 6.36
N HIS A 194 15.35 -29.08 5.05
CA HIS A 194 15.45 -30.40 4.43
C HIS A 194 16.75 -31.04 4.93
N VAL A 195 16.70 -31.64 6.12
CA VAL A 195 17.61 -32.73 6.46
C VAL A 195 16.94 -33.96 5.88
N THR A 196 17.47 -34.42 4.74
CA THR A 196 17.24 -35.77 4.27
C THR A 196 17.85 -36.71 5.30
N ASP A 197 17.03 -37.26 6.18
CA ASP A 197 17.43 -38.44 6.94
C ASP A 197 17.74 -39.55 5.94
N PRO A 198 18.94 -40.15 5.96
CA PRO A 198 19.20 -41.33 5.16
C PRO A 198 18.32 -42.47 5.69
N PRO A 199 17.76 -43.32 4.82
CA PRO A 199 17.12 -44.53 5.30
C PRO A 199 18.23 -45.40 5.89
N TRP A 200 18.13 -45.79 7.16
CA TRP A 200 18.33 -47.12 7.76
C TRP A 200 18.21 -47.00 9.28
#